data_AF-A0A3Q0SJP4-F1
#
_entry.id   AF-A0A3Q0SJP4-F1
#
_cell.length_a   1.000
_cell.length_b   1.000
_cell.length_c   1.000
_cell.angle_alpha   90.00
_cell.angle_beta   90.00
_cell.angle_gamma   90.00
#
_symmetry.space_group_name_H-M   'P 1'
#
loop_
_entity.id
_entity.type
_entity.pdbx_description
1 polymer ?
#
loop_
_entity_poly.entity_id
_entity_poly.type
_entity_poly.pdbx_seq_one_letter_code
_entity_poly.pdbx_strand_id
1 'polypeptide(L)'
;MVSQMSTEMVELSVKAAEPLRPAGNLQQNRVFLDFFWDLAKPDQDVRLKAVENLIQYLKTNNKADELEYTFKRLVDGLAHTRETARPGFSLALGQVSGKFARNAMFGNLFGVLALHQSSRLCKEPQVVLGCVQLLQRLSQHKQHLKDLPTKTMMDILAEVTAAEVFEEVLMGALQTDLESAFRTPEQLQLLLVALQRFPQTLKPQKLKKLLGSSTIINADNIPKITEVLKTAAHAVKKERVLPAVALDLLKLSLKEDSFELFWNKAITDGMLKEQPGPTHYMSFRLLGGALPLLSAAQLKDVLSGEVMMNYGEHVVSAQKPDRFKLAPEMDVFVSDFLEGCQDSDKQLAVMVGFSSLSNRGSPVAPSVWKAVQHLRPAALQSYVEWLKNMFLQPQLDKLLDISTHKKNKGGKDQKEDCVFHLRKWIVFRLTYIIDNHQVKKQEDLIMDVASTDRTHFKLHI
;
A
#
# COMPACT_ATOMS: atom_id res chain seq x y z
N MET A 1 -57.84 40.75 -39.12
CA MET A 1 -57.51 40.23 -40.46
C MET A 1 -57.98 38.79 -40.50
N VAL A 2 -59.08 38.61 -41.21
CA VAL A 2 -59.92 37.44 -41.30
C VAL A 2 -59.43 36.57 -42.47
N SER A 3 -59.51 35.24 -42.31
CA SER A 3 -59.90 34.19 -43.29
C SER A 3 -59.74 34.56 -44.78
N GLN A 4 -59.20 33.73 -45.67
CA GLN A 4 -59.55 32.32 -45.94
C GLN A 4 -58.78 31.93 -47.22
N MET A 5 -58.30 30.70 -47.35
CA MET A 5 -58.57 29.84 -48.53
C MET A 5 -57.82 28.50 -48.44
N SER A 6 -58.67 27.50 -48.23
CA SER A 6 -58.61 26.05 -48.38
C SER A 6 -57.56 25.42 -49.30
N THR A 7 -57.11 24.23 -48.92
CA THR A 7 -57.56 22.99 -49.58
C THR A 7 -57.30 21.75 -48.70
N GLU A 8 -58.36 20.94 -48.59
CA GLU A 8 -58.51 19.48 -48.37
C GLU A 8 -57.28 18.59 -48.65
N MET A 9 -57.14 17.35 -48.17
CA MET A 9 -57.85 16.44 -47.26
C MET A 9 -56.86 15.29 -46.95
N VAL A 10 -57.19 14.49 -45.92
CA VAL A 10 -56.96 13.03 -45.76
C VAL A 10 -56.33 12.69 -44.41
N GLU A 11 -57.18 12.18 -43.51
CA GLU A 11 -56.81 11.48 -42.28
C GLU A 11 -55.99 10.23 -42.60
N LEU A 12 -54.80 10.12 -41.99
CA LEU A 12 -54.08 8.86 -41.86
C LEU A 12 -53.76 8.62 -40.38
N SER A 13 -54.44 7.62 -39.85
CA SER A 13 -54.33 7.08 -38.49
C SER A 13 -52.88 6.78 -38.11
N VAL A 14 -52.35 7.50 -37.11
CA VAL A 14 -51.04 7.22 -36.51
C VAL A 14 -51.23 6.27 -35.34
N LYS A 15 -50.92 4.98 -35.54
CA LYS A 15 -50.59 4.07 -34.43
C LYS A 15 -49.09 4.15 -34.19
N ALA A 16 -48.74 4.45 -32.94
CA ALA A 16 -47.40 4.64 -32.44
C ALA A 16 -46.47 3.45 -32.77
N ALA A 17 -45.28 3.77 -33.29
CA ALA A 17 -44.19 2.82 -33.47
C ALA A 17 -43.60 2.43 -32.11
N GLU A 18 -43.59 1.14 -31.80
CA GLU A 18 -42.83 0.59 -30.68
C GLU A 18 -41.31 0.72 -30.93
N PRO A 19 -40.49 0.93 -29.88
CA PRO A 19 -39.04 1.08 -30.05
C PRO A 19 -38.40 -0.26 -30.47
N LEU A 20 -37.69 -0.23 -31.58
CA LEU A 20 -36.80 -1.29 -32.05
C LEU A 20 -35.88 -1.76 -30.92
N ARG A 21 -36.05 -3.02 -30.50
CA ARG A 21 -35.09 -3.69 -29.63
C ARG A 21 -33.76 -3.84 -30.39
N PRO A 22 -32.60 -3.62 -29.75
CA PRO A 22 -31.32 -3.80 -30.42
C PRO A 22 -31.12 -5.28 -30.73
N ALA A 23 -31.16 -5.63 -32.02
CA ALA A 23 -30.77 -6.93 -32.53
C ALA A 23 -29.26 -7.09 -32.35
N GLY A 24 -28.83 -7.66 -31.23
CA GLY A 24 -27.46 -8.14 -31.03
C GLY A 24 -27.18 -9.34 -31.93
N ASN A 25 -25.96 -9.43 -32.45
CA ASN A 25 -25.42 -10.36 -33.46
C ASN A 25 -25.50 -11.89 -33.17
N LEU A 26 -26.51 -12.38 -32.45
CA LEU A 26 -26.67 -13.80 -32.08
C LEU A 26 -27.10 -14.71 -33.26
N GLN A 27 -27.50 -14.13 -34.41
CA GLN A 27 -27.99 -14.89 -35.57
C GLN A 27 -26.89 -15.57 -36.41
N GLN A 28 -25.60 -15.34 -36.13
CA GLN A 28 -24.54 -15.74 -37.08
C GLN A 28 -23.82 -17.06 -36.79
N ASN A 29 -23.95 -17.67 -35.61
CA ASN A 29 -23.23 -18.91 -35.31
C ASN A 29 -24.16 -20.11 -35.14
N ARG A 30 -24.59 -20.68 -36.27
CA ARG A 30 -25.43 -21.88 -36.32
C ARG A 30 -24.84 -23.03 -35.49
N VAL A 31 -23.52 -23.20 -35.53
CA VAL A 31 -22.78 -24.22 -34.79
C VAL A 31 -22.93 -24.06 -33.27
N PHE A 32 -22.95 -22.82 -32.77
CA PHE A 32 -23.16 -22.53 -31.35
C PHE A 32 -24.57 -22.89 -30.88
N LEU A 33 -25.58 -22.61 -31.69
CA LEU A 33 -26.98 -22.92 -31.39
C LEU A 33 -27.26 -24.44 -31.47
N ASP A 34 -26.59 -25.14 -32.37
CA ASP A 34 -26.73 -26.59 -32.56
C ASP A 34 -26.38 -27.37 -31.29
N PHE A 35 -25.45 -26.88 -30.45
CA PHE A 35 -25.16 -27.51 -29.17
C PHE A 35 -26.38 -27.60 -28.23
N PHE A 36 -27.25 -26.58 -28.22
CA PHE A 36 -28.45 -26.60 -27.39
C PHE A 36 -29.55 -27.52 -27.94
N TRP A 37 -29.60 -27.66 -29.28
CA TRP A 37 -30.46 -28.65 -29.92
C TRP A 37 -30.01 -30.08 -29.59
N ASP A 38 -28.70 -30.32 -29.60
CA ASP A 38 -28.13 -31.62 -29.26
C ASP A 38 -28.28 -31.97 -27.78
N LEU A 39 -28.22 -30.99 -26.87
CA LEU A 39 -28.55 -31.17 -25.44
C LEU A 39 -30.00 -31.64 -25.21
N ALA A 40 -30.92 -31.37 -26.15
CA ALA A 40 -32.34 -31.75 -26.06
C ALA A 40 -32.68 -33.09 -26.74
N LYS A 41 -31.69 -33.81 -27.30
CA LYS A 41 -31.88 -35.11 -27.95
C LYS A 41 -32.05 -36.25 -26.92
N PRO A 42 -32.80 -37.31 -27.26
CA PRO A 42 -33.04 -38.44 -26.36
C PRO A 42 -31.81 -39.34 -26.18
N ASP A 43 -30.88 -39.31 -27.12
CA ASP A 43 -29.62 -40.06 -27.08
C ASP A 43 -28.63 -39.48 -26.05
N GLN A 44 -28.10 -40.30 -25.16
CA GLN A 44 -27.21 -39.88 -24.08
C GLN A 44 -25.82 -39.47 -24.57
N ASP A 45 -25.25 -40.20 -25.53
CA ASP A 45 -23.89 -39.93 -26.04
C ASP A 45 -23.86 -38.62 -26.82
N VAL A 46 -24.93 -38.34 -27.57
CA VAL A 46 -25.11 -37.06 -28.25
C VAL A 46 -25.19 -35.90 -27.26
N ARG A 47 -25.92 -36.06 -26.14
CA ARG A 47 -26.00 -35.01 -25.10
C ARG A 47 -24.64 -34.77 -24.43
N LEU A 48 -23.91 -35.82 -24.04
CA LEU A 48 -22.61 -35.69 -23.41
C LEU A 48 -21.60 -35.00 -24.32
N LYS A 49 -21.57 -35.40 -25.61
CA LYS A 49 -20.72 -34.76 -26.61
C LYS A 49 -21.10 -33.30 -26.86
N ALA A 50 -22.38 -32.95 -26.79
CA ALA A 50 -22.84 -31.57 -26.88
C ALA A 50 -22.38 -30.71 -25.69
N VAL A 51 -22.40 -31.25 -24.46
CA VAL A 51 -21.84 -30.58 -23.27
C VAL A 51 -20.36 -30.25 -23.47
N GLU A 52 -19.57 -31.24 -23.89
CA GLU A 52 -18.12 -31.08 -24.11
C GLU A 52 -17.83 -30.03 -25.19
N ASN A 53 -18.52 -30.12 -26.32
CA ASN A 53 -18.35 -29.20 -27.44
C ASN A 53 -18.76 -27.76 -27.08
N LEU A 54 -19.87 -27.59 -26.34
CA LEU A 54 -20.32 -26.27 -25.86
C LEU A 54 -19.28 -25.65 -24.93
N ILE A 55 -18.73 -26.42 -23.99
CA ILE A 55 -17.70 -25.94 -23.06
C ILE A 55 -16.44 -25.54 -23.83
N GLN A 56 -15.99 -26.38 -24.77
CA GLN A 56 -14.80 -26.13 -25.56
C GLN A 56 -14.97 -24.89 -26.45
N TYR A 57 -16.13 -24.76 -27.10
CA TYR A 57 -16.48 -23.60 -27.89
C TYR A 57 -16.45 -22.30 -27.05
N LEU A 58 -17.07 -22.31 -25.87
CA LEU A 58 -17.07 -21.17 -24.96
C LEU A 58 -15.68 -20.89 -24.36
N LYS A 59 -14.78 -21.87 -24.31
CA LYS A 59 -13.38 -21.67 -23.87
C LYS A 59 -12.59 -20.96 -24.95
N THR A 60 -12.80 -21.30 -26.21
CA THR A 60 -12.07 -20.75 -27.36
C THR A 60 -12.54 -19.35 -27.73
N ASN A 61 -13.85 -19.09 -27.73
CA ASN A 61 -14.41 -17.85 -28.29
C ASN A 61 -14.67 -16.73 -27.25
N ASN A 62 -14.97 -17.08 -25.99
CA ASN A 62 -15.12 -16.17 -24.84
C ASN A 62 -15.87 -14.83 -25.13
N LYS A 63 -16.95 -14.87 -25.92
CA LYS A 63 -17.79 -13.69 -26.18
C LYS A 63 -18.86 -13.51 -25.10
N ALA A 64 -19.06 -12.28 -24.64
CA ALA A 64 -19.95 -11.97 -23.51
C ALA A 64 -21.44 -12.23 -23.81
N ASP A 65 -21.89 -11.92 -25.02
CA ASP A 65 -23.26 -12.13 -25.51
C ASP A 65 -23.62 -13.61 -25.68
N GLU A 66 -22.71 -14.42 -26.23
CA GLU A 66 -22.87 -15.87 -26.36
C GLU A 66 -22.86 -16.56 -24.98
N LEU A 67 -22.06 -16.06 -24.04
CA LEU A 67 -22.08 -16.50 -22.65
C LEU A 67 -23.44 -16.21 -22.02
N GLU A 68 -23.90 -14.96 -22.01
CA GLU A 68 -25.19 -14.59 -21.41
C GLU A 68 -26.36 -15.38 -22.01
N TYR A 69 -26.37 -15.56 -23.33
CA TYR A 69 -27.32 -16.43 -24.03
C TYR A 69 -27.25 -17.88 -23.53
N THR A 70 -26.04 -18.44 -23.40
CA THR A 70 -25.84 -19.80 -22.89
C THR A 70 -26.44 -19.96 -21.51
N PHE A 71 -26.13 -19.04 -20.57
CA PHE A 71 -26.61 -19.15 -19.20
C PHE A 71 -28.14 -19.14 -19.15
N LYS A 72 -28.76 -18.17 -19.82
CA LYS A 72 -30.22 -18.06 -19.92
C LYS A 72 -30.83 -19.34 -20.50
N ARG A 73 -30.27 -19.86 -21.59
CA ARG A 73 -30.82 -21.05 -22.27
C ARG A 73 -30.64 -22.33 -21.46
N LEU A 74 -29.54 -22.48 -20.72
CA LEU A 74 -29.31 -23.62 -19.84
C LEU A 74 -30.24 -23.61 -18.63
N VAL A 75 -30.50 -22.43 -18.05
CA VAL A 75 -31.47 -22.26 -16.96
C VAL A 75 -32.89 -22.57 -17.43
N ASP A 76 -33.32 -22.03 -18.58
CA ASP A 76 -34.61 -22.35 -19.19
C ASP A 76 -34.75 -23.87 -19.47
N GLY A 77 -33.64 -24.51 -19.88
CA GLY A 77 -33.56 -25.95 -20.18
C GLY A 77 -33.69 -26.87 -18.97
N LEU A 78 -33.60 -26.37 -17.73
CA LEU A 78 -33.89 -27.18 -16.53
C LEU A 78 -35.37 -27.55 -16.43
N ALA A 79 -36.25 -26.70 -16.96
CA ALA A 79 -37.69 -26.90 -17.03
C ALA A 79 -38.16 -27.47 -18.37
N HIS A 80 -37.25 -28.12 -19.13
CA HIS A 80 -37.58 -28.61 -20.46
C HIS A 80 -38.73 -29.64 -20.43
N THR A 81 -39.63 -29.57 -21.43
CA THR A 81 -40.83 -30.42 -21.53
C THR A 81 -40.47 -31.90 -21.65
N ARG A 82 -39.35 -32.21 -22.32
CA ARG A 82 -38.75 -33.54 -22.38
C ARG A 82 -37.93 -33.83 -21.13
N GLU A 83 -38.35 -34.82 -20.35
CA GLU A 83 -37.67 -35.24 -19.12
C GLU A 83 -36.22 -35.70 -19.38
N THR A 84 -35.98 -36.40 -20.49
CA THR A 84 -34.66 -36.90 -20.89
C THR A 84 -33.63 -35.81 -21.22
N ALA A 85 -34.08 -34.58 -21.49
CA ALA A 85 -33.21 -33.45 -21.78
C ALA A 85 -32.70 -32.75 -20.50
N ARG A 86 -33.49 -32.78 -19.41
CA ARG A 86 -33.21 -32.04 -18.17
C ARG A 86 -31.83 -32.39 -17.57
N PRO A 87 -31.40 -33.68 -17.53
CA PRO A 87 -30.07 -34.03 -17.03
C PRO A 87 -28.93 -33.43 -17.87
N GLY A 88 -29.09 -33.33 -19.19
CA GLY A 88 -28.09 -32.73 -20.09
C GLY A 88 -27.94 -31.23 -19.86
N PHE A 89 -29.06 -30.50 -19.75
CA PHE A 89 -29.06 -29.08 -19.41
C PHE A 89 -28.52 -28.81 -17.99
N SER A 90 -28.87 -29.66 -17.02
CA SER A 90 -28.35 -29.56 -15.65
C SER A 90 -26.83 -29.79 -15.58
N LEU A 91 -26.32 -30.80 -16.28
CA LEU A 91 -24.89 -31.09 -16.36
C LEU A 91 -24.13 -29.96 -17.07
N ALA A 92 -24.64 -29.48 -18.20
CA ALA A 92 -24.07 -28.34 -18.92
C ALA A 92 -24.04 -27.08 -18.03
N LEU A 93 -25.12 -26.79 -17.30
CA LEU A 93 -25.21 -25.66 -16.39
C LEU A 93 -24.20 -25.77 -15.25
N GLY A 94 -24.01 -26.95 -14.66
CA GLY A 94 -22.99 -27.17 -13.63
C GLY A 94 -21.58 -26.85 -14.13
N GLN A 95 -21.25 -27.25 -15.35
CA GLN A 95 -19.92 -27.04 -15.95
C GLN A 95 -19.71 -25.59 -16.42
N VAL A 96 -20.75 -24.94 -16.92
CA VAL A 96 -20.70 -23.56 -17.45
C VAL A 96 -20.82 -22.52 -16.33
N SER A 97 -21.55 -22.83 -15.25
CA SER A 97 -21.70 -21.97 -14.07
C SER A 97 -20.36 -21.58 -13.45
N GLY A 98 -19.32 -22.41 -13.55
CA GLY A 98 -17.97 -22.03 -13.11
C GLY A 98 -17.41 -20.77 -13.79
N LYS A 99 -17.79 -20.50 -15.05
CA LYS A 99 -17.43 -19.27 -15.77
C LYS A 99 -18.31 -18.07 -15.39
N PHE A 100 -19.59 -18.29 -15.10
CA PHE A 100 -20.50 -17.25 -14.61
C PHE A 100 -20.25 -16.90 -13.15
N ALA A 101 -19.78 -17.85 -12.34
CA ALA A 101 -19.40 -17.62 -10.97
C ALA A 101 -18.38 -16.48 -10.89
N ARG A 102 -17.40 -16.43 -11.81
CA ARG A 102 -16.46 -15.32 -11.90
C ARG A 102 -17.14 -13.98 -12.19
N ASN A 103 -18.01 -13.91 -13.18
CA ASN A 103 -18.70 -12.67 -13.54
C ASN A 103 -19.69 -12.22 -12.45
N ALA A 104 -20.38 -13.16 -11.81
CA ALA A 104 -21.26 -12.91 -10.67
C ALA A 104 -20.47 -12.44 -9.45
N MET A 105 -19.28 -12.99 -9.21
CA MET A 105 -18.35 -12.54 -8.17
C MET A 105 -17.94 -11.07 -8.39
N PHE A 106 -17.58 -10.71 -9.63
CA PHE A 106 -17.30 -9.31 -9.98
C PHE A 106 -18.55 -8.42 -9.86
N GLY A 107 -19.71 -8.87 -10.34
CA GLY A 107 -20.98 -8.14 -10.23
C GLY A 107 -21.35 -7.85 -8.78
N ASN A 108 -21.21 -8.84 -7.89
CA ASN A 108 -21.42 -8.69 -6.46
C ASN A 108 -20.44 -7.68 -5.85
N LEU A 109 -19.15 -7.77 -6.20
CA LEU A 109 -18.14 -6.84 -5.71
C LEU A 109 -18.40 -5.40 -6.19
N PHE A 110 -18.72 -5.20 -7.47
CA PHE A 110 -19.06 -3.89 -8.02
C PHE A 110 -20.36 -3.34 -7.43
N GLY A 111 -21.34 -4.20 -7.14
CA GLY A 111 -22.56 -3.82 -6.43
C GLY A 111 -22.24 -3.25 -5.04
N VAL A 112 -21.40 -3.93 -4.26
CA VAL A 112 -20.98 -3.43 -2.94
C VAL A 112 -20.16 -2.14 -3.05
N LEU A 113 -19.24 -2.05 -4.03
CA LEU A 113 -18.47 -0.83 -4.28
C LEU A 113 -19.36 0.36 -4.67
N ALA A 114 -20.40 0.15 -5.49
CA ALA A 114 -21.33 1.20 -5.86
C ALA A 114 -22.15 1.69 -4.65
N LEU A 115 -22.56 0.76 -3.76
CA LEU A 115 -23.25 1.12 -2.53
C LEU A 115 -22.34 1.92 -1.59
N HIS A 116 -21.08 1.50 -1.44
CA HIS A 116 -20.05 2.21 -0.67
C HIS A 116 -19.81 3.62 -1.24
N GLN A 117 -19.53 3.75 -2.54
CA GLN A 117 -19.31 5.04 -3.20
C GLN A 117 -20.52 5.99 -3.16
N SER A 118 -21.72 5.47 -2.98
CA SER A 118 -22.92 6.32 -2.79
C SER A 118 -22.95 7.05 -1.44
N SER A 119 -22.09 6.66 -0.50
CA SER A 119 -22.04 7.13 0.90
C SER A 119 -23.37 6.96 1.67
N ARG A 120 -24.26 6.09 1.18
CA ARG A 120 -25.56 5.80 1.84
C ARG A 120 -25.49 4.56 2.74
N LEU A 121 -24.43 3.75 2.61
CA LEU A 121 -24.29 2.48 3.32
C LEU A 121 -24.39 2.65 4.85
N CYS A 122 -23.78 3.69 5.41
CA CYS A 122 -23.76 3.94 6.85
C CYS A 122 -25.14 4.29 7.46
N LYS A 123 -26.16 4.53 6.63
CA LYS A 123 -27.53 4.83 7.08
C LYS A 123 -28.34 3.57 7.38
N GLU A 124 -27.91 2.42 6.88
CA GLU A 124 -28.64 1.15 7.00
C GLU A 124 -27.73 0.02 7.54
N PRO A 125 -27.64 -0.15 8.87
CA PRO A 125 -26.72 -1.11 9.50
C PRO A 125 -26.85 -2.55 8.98
N GLN A 126 -28.07 -3.01 8.68
CA GLN A 126 -28.32 -4.35 8.15
C GLN A 126 -27.79 -4.54 6.73
N VAL A 127 -27.78 -3.49 5.91
CA VAL A 127 -27.18 -3.52 4.56
C VAL A 127 -25.66 -3.58 4.66
N VAL A 128 -25.06 -2.86 5.62
CA VAL A 128 -23.62 -2.96 5.91
C VAL A 128 -23.25 -4.41 6.28
N LEU A 129 -24.03 -5.05 7.16
CA LEU A 129 -23.83 -6.44 7.55
C LEU A 129 -23.86 -7.39 6.34
N GLY A 130 -24.89 -7.27 5.50
CA GLY A 130 -25.03 -8.08 4.30
C GLY A 130 -23.87 -7.88 3.32
N CYS A 131 -23.39 -6.64 3.17
CA CYS A 131 -22.23 -6.33 2.34
C CYS A 131 -20.96 -6.98 2.89
N VAL A 132 -20.70 -6.87 4.20
CA VAL A 132 -19.52 -7.49 4.83
C VAL A 132 -19.57 -9.01 4.71
N GLN A 133 -20.70 -9.66 4.98
CA GLN A 133 -20.86 -11.11 4.82
C GLN A 133 -20.68 -11.57 3.36
N LEU A 134 -21.12 -10.75 2.40
CA LEU A 134 -20.89 -11.02 0.99
C LEU A 134 -19.40 -10.91 0.64
N LEU A 135 -18.72 -9.85 1.10
CA LEU A 135 -17.29 -9.66 0.88
C LEU A 135 -16.44 -10.75 1.54
N GLN A 136 -16.81 -11.22 2.74
CA GLN A 136 -16.17 -12.37 3.40
C GLN A 136 -16.24 -13.62 2.54
N ARG A 137 -17.41 -13.94 1.97
CA ARG A 137 -17.55 -15.08 1.04
C ARG A 137 -16.70 -14.89 -0.22
N LEU A 138 -16.70 -13.68 -0.78
CA LEU A 138 -15.89 -13.35 -1.97
C LEU A 138 -14.38 -13.43 -1.68
N SER A 139 -13.95 -13.13 -0.45
CA SER A 139 -12.53 -13.17 -0.05
C SER A 139 -11.91 -14.58 -0.13
N GLN A 140 -12.74 -15.64 -0.08
CA GLN A 140 -12.29 -17.02 -0.23
C GLN A 140 -11.80 -17.33 -1.66
N HIS A 141 -12.20 -16.50 -2.65
CA HIS A 141 -11.85 -16.68 -4.06
C HIS A 141 -10.71 -15.75 -4.52
N LYS A 142 -9.59 -15.74 -3.77
CA LYS A 142 -8.41 -14.89 -4.05
C LYS A 142 -7.86 -15.02 -5.48
N GLN A 143 -8.00 -16.19 -6.12
CA GLN A 143 -7.54 -16.42 -7.49
C GLN A 143 -8.21 -15.50 -8.53
N HIS A 144 -9.41 -15.01 -8.24
CA HIS A 144 -10.20 -14.19 -9.18
C HIS A 144 -10.29 -12.73 -8.77
N LEU A 145 -10.49 -12.46 -7.48
CA LEU A 145 -10.74 -11.11 -6.96
C LEU A 145 -9.52 -10.48 -6.25
N LYS A 146 -8.41 -11.23 -6.13
CA LYS A 146 -7.23 -10.83 -5.35
C LYS A 146 -7.65 -10.35 -3.95
N ASP A 147 -7.13 -9.20 -3.53
CA ASP A 147 -7.35 -8.60 -2.21
C ASP A 147 -8.45 -7.54 -2.21
N LEU A 148 -9.16 -7.39 -3.33
CA LEU A 148 -10.16 -6.33 -3.52
C LEU A 148 -11.35 -6.45 -2.54
N PRO A 149 -11.90 -7.65 -2.24
CA PRO A 149 -12.98 -7.78 -1.26
C PRO A 149 -12.58 -7.31 0.14
N THR A 150 -11.38 -7.68 0.59
CA THR A 150 -10.88 -7.27 1.91
C THR A 150 -10.57 -5.78 1.95
N LYS A 151 -10.07 -5.20 0.85
CA LYS A 151 -9.92 -3.75 0.71
C LYS A 151 -11.24 -3.01 0.85
N THR A 152 -12.29 -3.47 0.16
CA THR A 152 -13.63 -2.88 0.29
C THR A 152 -14.18 -3.02 1.70
N MET A 153 -13.92 -4.12 2.41
CA MET A 153 -14.32 -4.24 3.83
C MET A 153 -13.62 -3.19 4.71
N MET A 154 -12.33 -2.92 4.46
CA MET A 154 -11.59 -1.88 5.18
C MET A 154 -12.12 -0.47 4.87
N ASP A 155 -12.44 -0.19 3.61
CA ASP A 155 -13.02 1.10 3.18
C ASP A 155 -14.39 1.33 3.85
N ILE A 156 -15.23 0.29 3.93
CA ILE A 156 -16.52 0.34 4.63
C ILE A 156 -16.30 0.61 6.13
N LEU A 157 -15.39 -0.13 6.79
CA LEU A 157 -15.12 0.10 8.22
C LEU A 157 -14.56 1.49 8.51
N ALA A 158 -13.79 2.07 7.59
CA ALA A 158 -13.28 3.43 7.74
C ALA A 158 -14.38 4.51 7.68
N GLU A 159 -15.52 4.21 7.05
CA GLU A 159 -16.69 5.10 6.96
C GLU A 159 -17.73 4.89 8.07
N VAL A 160 -17.71 3.74 8.74
CA VAL A 160 -18.59 3.49 9.90
C VAL A 160 -18.12 4.36 11.06
N THR A 161 -18.94 5.34 11.45
CA THR A 161 -18.64 6.26 12.57
C THR A 161 -19.32 5.87 13.88
N ALA A 162 -20.41 5.10 13.81
CA ALA A 162 -21.15 4.68 14.99
C ALA A 162 -20.52 3.42 15.62
N ALA A 163 -19.98 3.55 16.83
CA ALA A 163 -19.39 2.43 17.58
C ALA A 163 -20.41 1.32 17.89
N GLU A 164 -21.69 1.69 18.07
CA GLU A 164 -22.81 0.76 18.29
C GLU A 164 -23.03 -0.15 17.07
N VAL A 165 -22.96 0.41 15.86
CA VAL A 165 -23.08 -0.38 14.61
C VAL A 165 -21.91 -1.36 14.49
N PHE A 166 -20.71 -0.95 14.88
CA PHE A 166 -19.59 -1.88 14.91
C PHE A 166 -19.80 -3.00 15.94
N GLU A 167 -20.16 -2.65 17.17
CA GLU A 167 -20.27 -3.59 18.30
C GLU A 167 -21.45 -4.56 18.17
N GLU A 168 -22.63 -4.08 17.78
CA GLU A 168 -23.85 -4.89 17.74
C GLU A 168 -24.04 -5.62 16.41
N VAL A 169 -23.53 -5.07 15.31
CA VAL A 169 -23.81 -5.59 13.96
C VAL A 169 -22.57 -6.24 13.33
N LEU A 170 -21.42 -5.55 13.33
CA LEU A 170 -20.25 -6.01 12.59
C LEU A 170 -19.34 -6.96 13.37
N MET A 171 -19.25 -6.82 14.70
CA MET A 171 -18.38 -7.66 15.53
C MET A 171 -18.69 -9.14 15.38
N GLY A 172 -19.97 -9.53 15.36
CA GLY A 172 -20.37 -10.93 15.18
C GLY A 172 -19.97 -11.49 13.81
N ALA A 173 -20.08 -10.69 12.75
CA ALA A 173 -19.67 -11.11 11.42
C ALA A 173 -18.14 -11.20 11.28
N LEU A 174 -17.42 -10.19 11.79
CA LEU A 174 -15.97 -10.07 11.63
C LEU A 174 -15.18 -10.89 12.65
N GLN A 175 -15.82 -11.52 13.64
CA GLN A 175 -15.12 -12.21 14.73
C GLN A 175 -14.06 -13.19 14.22
N THR A 176 -14.38 -14.03 13.23
CA THR A 176 -13.45 -15.02 12.67
C THR A 176 -12.28 -14.38 11.93
N ASP A 177 -12.49 -13.25 11.26
CA ASP A 177 -11.44 -12.47 10.61
C ASP A 177 -10.51 -11.81 11.64
N LEU A 178 -11.08 -11.30 12.74
CA LEU A 178 -10.32 -10.68 13.82
C LEU A 178 -9.51 -11.71 14.63
N GLU A 179 -10.07 -12.89 14.89
CA GLU A 179 -9.34 -14.00 15.55
C GLU A 179 -8.18 -14.52 14.68
N SER A 180 -8.32 -14.41 13.35
CA SER A 180 -7.29 -14.82 12.39
C SER A 180 -6.41 -13.67 11.90
N ALA A 181 -6.39 -12.53 12.59
CA ALA A 181 -5.69 -11.30 12.17
C ALA A 181 -4.22 -11.50 11.76
N PHE A 182 -3.50 -12.44 12.37
CA PHE A 182 -2.09 -12.68 12.06
C PHE A 182 -1.83 -13.62 10.86
N ARG A 183 -2.87 -14.06 10.12
CA ARG A 183 -2.67 -14.97 8.97
C ARG A 183 -2.32 -14.23 7.68
N THR A 184 -2.93 -13.07 7.42
CA THR A 184 -2.63 -12.28 6.21
C THR A 184 -2.49 -10.79 6.52
N PRO A 185 -1.75 -10.02 5.69
CA PRO A 185 -1.60 -8.58 5.86
C PRO A 185 -2.93 -7.84 5.91
N GLU A 186 -3.91 -8.27 5.13
CA GLU A 186 -5.22 -7.61 5.03
C GLU A 186 -6.08 -7.86 6.27
N GLN A 187 -6.01 -9.07 6.85
CA GLN A 187 -6.70 -9.37 8.10
C GLN A 187 -6.08 -8.61 9.29
N LEU A 188 -4.75 -8.47 9.31
CA LEU A 188 -4.09 -7.63 10.31
C LEU A 188 -4.48 -6.16 10.13
N GLN A 189 -4.49 -5.66 8.89
CA GLN A 189 -4.91 -4.29 8.61
C GLN A 189 -6.37 -4.05 9.03
N LEU A 190 -7.27 -5.00 8.79
CA LEU A 190 -8.66 -4.92 9.22
C LEU A 190 -8.76 -4.70 10.74
N LEU A 191 -8.01 -5.48 11.52
CA LEU A 191 -7.93 -5.34 12.97
C LEU A 191 -7.36 -3.97 13.38
N LEU A 192 -6.29 -3.51 12.72
CA LEU A 192 -5.67 -2.21 13.03
C LEU A 192 -6.62 -1.04 12.73
N VAL A 193 -7.33 -1.07 11.62
CA VAL A 193 -8.35 -0.05 11.28
C VAL A 193 -9.47 -0.07 12.31
N ALA A 194 -9.95 -1.26 12.70
CA ALA A 194 -10.97 -1.39 13.73
C ALA A 194 -10.49 -0.82 15.08
N LEU A 195 -9.24 -1.06 15.49
CA LEU A 195 -8.67 -0.50 16.71
C LEU A 195 -8.49 1.02 16.66
N GLN A 196 -8.10 1.57 15.51
CA GLN A 196 -7.97 3.01 15.32
C GLN A 196 -9.33 3.72 15.40
N ARG A 197 -10.39 3.10 14.86
CA ARG A 197 -11.74 3.69 14.81
C ARG A 197 -12.57 3.45 16.06
N PHE A 198 -12.44 2.27 16.68
CA PHE A 198 -13.27 1.85 17.81
C PHE A 198 -12.43 1.47 19.05
N PRO A 199 -11.58 2.38 19.56
CA PRO A 199 -10.69 2.08 20.69
C PRO A 199 -11.46 1.75 21.98
N GLN A 200 -12.67 2.30 22.15
CA GLN A 200 -13.50 2.06 23.34
C GLN A 200 -14.19 0.69 23.34
N THR A 201 -14.47 0.13 22.16
CA THR A 201 -15.13 -1.17 22.01
C THR A 201 -14.12 -2.30 22.11
N LEU A 202 -12.93 -2.16 21.51
CA LEU A 202 -11.87 -3.15 21.46
C LEU A 202 -10.86 -2.99 22.63
N LYS A 203 -11.38 -3.00 23.87
CA LYS A 203 -10.55 -2.92 25.07
C LYS A 203 -9.59 -4.13 25.20
N PRO A 204 -8.50 -4.01 25.98
CA PRO A 204 -7.53 -5.09 26.20
C PRO A 204 -8.15 -6.42 26.65
N GLN A 205 -9.28 -6.39 27.36
CA GLN A 205 -10.02 -7.58 27.76
C GLN A 205 -10.63 -8.34 26.58
N LYS A 206 -11.17 -7.62 25.58
CA LYS A 206 -11.69 -8.25 24.36
C LYS A 206 -10.56 -8.73 23.46
N LEU A 207 -9.46 -7.97 23.36
CA LEU A 207 -8.25 -8.43 22.65
C LEU A 207 -7.70 -9.72 23.26
N LYS A 208 -7.69 -9.83 24.59
CA LYS A 208 -7.26 -11.06 25.27
C LYS A 208 -8.14 -12.26 24.92
N LYS A 209 -9.44 -12.06 24.70
CA LYS A 209 -10.36 -13.12 24.25
C LYS A 209 -10.15 -13.49 22.77
N LEU A 210 -9.89 -12.51 21.91
CA LEU A 210 -9.77 -12.71 20.46
C LEU A 210 -8.38 -13.25 20.04
N LEU A 211 -7.31 -12.70 20.61
CA LEU A 211 -5.92 -12.94 20.20
C LEU A 211 -5.09 -13.65 21.28
N GLY A 212 -5.68 -13.93 22.45
CA GLY A 212 -4.96 -14.47 23.61
C GLY A 212 -4.06 -13.46 24.33
N SER A 213 -3.99 -12.21 23.86
CA SER A 213 -3.07 -11.18 24.35
C SER A 213 -3.78 -9.83 24.55
N SER A 214 -3.33 -9.04 25.53
CA SER A 214 -3.92 -7.74 25.86
C SER A 214 -3.47 -6.60 24.94
N THR A 215 -2.34 -6.78 24.27
CA THR A 215 -1.74 -5.85 23.30
C THR A 215 -1.42 -6.60 22.03
N ILE A 216 -1.40 -5.92 20.88
CA ILE A 216 -1.01 -6.57 19.62
C ILE A 216 0.50 -6.78 19.61
N ILE A 217 1.27 -5.78 20.01
CA ILE A 217 2.73 -5.79 19.96
C ILE A 217 3.26 -6.32 21.29
N ASN A 218 3.64 -7.59 21.30
CA ASN A 218 4.24 -8.28 22.43
C ASN A 218 5.19 -9.38 21.93
N ALA A 219 6.03 -9.90 22.82
CA ALA A 219 7.07 -10.88 22.45
C ALA A 219 6.51 -12.12 21.75
N ASP A 220 5.31 -12.58 22.11
CA ASP A 220 4.68 -13.78 21.55
C ASP A 220 4.12 -13.55 20.14
N ASN A 221 3.62 -12.36 19.87
CA ASN A 221 3.02 -11.99 18.59
C ASN A 221 4.06 -11.46 17.58
N ILE A 222 5.21 -10.97 18.03
CA ILE A 222 6.26 -10.41 17.15
C ILE A 222 6.64 -11.35 16.00
N PRO A 223 6.90 -12.66 16.20
CA PRO A 223 7.23 -13.55 15.09
C PRO A 223 6.12 -13.61 14.03
N LYS A 224 4.85 -13.60 14.46
CA LYS A 224 3.70 -13.62 13.54
C LYS A 224 3.58 -12.29 12.79
N ILE A 225 3.79 -11.17 13.48
CA ILE A 225 3.80 -9.83 12.87
C ILE A 225 4.90 -9.73 11.81
N THR A 226 6.10 -10.23 12.12
CA THR A 226 7.23 -10.27 11.18
C THR A 226 6.87 -11.06 9.93
N GLU A 227 6.28 -12.24 10.03
CA GLU A 227 5.88 -13.04 8.86
C GLU A 227 4.80 -12.36 8.02
N VAL A 228 3.84 -11.68 8.67
CA VAL A 228 2.84 -10.87 7.97
C VAL A 228 3.50 -9.70 7.23
N LEU A 229 4.43 -8.99 7.87
CA LEU A 229 5.18 -7.89 7.26
C LEU A 229 6.03 -8.34 6.08
N LYS A 230 6.66 -9.51 6.17
CA LYS A 230 7.40 -10.13 5.05
C LYS A 230 6.47 -10.43 3.88
N THR A 231 5.31 -11.02 4.16
CA THR A 231 4.29 -11.30 3.13
C THR A 231 3.83 -10.02 2.46
N ALA A 232 3.55 -8.97 3.24
CA ALA A 232 3.18 -7.65 2.74
C ALA A 232 4.28 -7.03 1.86
N ALA A 233 5.54 -7.09 2.30
CA ALA A 233 6.68 -6.57 1.54
C ALA A 233 6.83 -7.23 0.17
N HIS A 234 6.61 -8.55 0.09
CA HIS A 234 6.67 -9.30 -1.16
C HIS A 234 5.48 -8.99 -2.08
N ALA A 235 4.29 -8.79 -1.51
CA ALA A 235 3.09 -8.43 -2.26
C ALA A 235 3.24 -7.08 -2.97
N VAL A 236 3.81 -6.07 -2.31
CA VAL A 236 3.95 -4.70 -2.86
C VAL A 236 5.26 -4.45 -3.63
N LYS A 237 6.00 -5.51 -3.96
CA LYS A 237 7.33 -5.40 -4.61
C LYS A 237 7.29 -4.59 -5.90
N LYS A 238 6.19 -4.67 -6.66
CA LYS A 238 6.04 -3.99 -7.97
C LYS A 238 5.53 -2.56 -7.81
N GLU A 239 4.62 -2.36 -6.88
CA GLU A 239 3.97 -1.09 -6.56
C GLU A 239 4.93 -0.12 -5.89
N ARG A 240 5.95 -0.64 -5.17
CA ARG A 240 6.99 0.16 -4.50
C ARG A 240 6.42 1.18 -3.52
N VAL A 241 5.35 0.80 -2.83
CA VAL A 241 4.68 1.61 -1.81
C VAL A 241 4.91 1.04 -0.41
N LEU A 242 4.80 1.88 0.62
CA LEU A 242 4.75 1.43 2.00
C LEU A 242 3.34 0.85 2.29
N PRO A 243 3.20 -0.44 2.66
CA PRO A 243 1.91 -1.00 3.04
C PRO A 243 1.31 -0.29 4.26
N ALA A 244 0.01 -0.04 4.23
CA ALA A 244 -0.70 0.59 5.35
C ALA A 244 -0.50 -0.17 6.68
N VAL A 245 -0.46 -1.51 6.62
CA VAL A 245 -0.22 -2.38 7.78
C VAL A 245 1.08 -2.09 8.49
N ALA A 246 2.15 -1.76 7.75
CA ALA A 246 3.44 -1.44 8.36
C ALA A 246 3.40 -0.08 9.09
N LEU A 247 2.77 0.92 8.47
CA LEU A 247 2.63 2.24 9.04
C LEU A 247 1.67 2.26 10.25
N ASP A 248 0.58 1.52 10.19
CA ASP A 248 -0.40 1.45 11.26
C ASP A 248 0.10 0.62 12.45
N LEU A 249 0.91 -0.42 12.22
CA LEU A 249 1.66 -1.10 13.28
C LEU A 249 2.65 -0.16 13.97
N LEU A 250 3.36 0.67 13.21
CA LEU A 250 4.26 1.67 13.78
C LEU A 250 3.49 2.65 14.68
N LYS A 251 2.37 3.22 14.20
CA LYS A 251 1.52 4.10 15.01
C LYS A 251 0.98 3.39 16.26
N LEU A 252 0.60 2.12 16.15
CA LEU A 252 0.14 1.34 17.29
C LEU A 252 1.27 1.11 18.31
N SER A 253 2.49 0.82 17.84
CA SER A 253 3.65 0.62 18.71
C SER A 253 3.97 1.84 19.57
N LEU A 254 3.74 3.04 19.03
CA LEU A 254 3.90 4.30 19.76
C LEU A 254 2.77 4.54 20.78
N LYS A 255 1.56 4.05 20.49
CA LYS A 255 0.42 4.12 21.43
C LYS A 255 0.52 3.10 22.56
N GLU A 256 1.05 1.91 22.28
CA GLU A 256 1.24 0.82 23.24
C GLU A 256 2.59 0.91 24.00
N ASP A 257 3.36 1.99 23.83
CA ASP A 257 4.71 2.16 24.39
C ASP A 257 5.64 0.95 24.13
N SER A 258 5.46 0.33 22.96
CA SER A 258 6.12 -0.92 22.54
C SER A 258 6.97 -0.70 21.29
N PHE A 259 7.36 0.55 21.02
CA PHE A 259 8.13 0.94 19.85
C PHE A 259 9.48 0.23 19.77
N GLU A 260 10.25 0.18 20.88
CA GLU A 260 11.56 -0.48 20.89
C GLU A 260 11.44 -1.98 20.57
N LEU A 261 10.43 -2.65 21.12
CA LEU A 261 10.18 -4.05 20.84
C LEU A 261 9.85 -4.26 19.35
N PHE A 262 8.96 -3.43 18.80
CA PHE A 262 8.60 -3.49 17.38
C PHE A 262 9.80 -3.21 16.47
N TRP A 263 10.53 -2.13 16.71
CA TRP A 263 11.64 -1.69 15.85
C TRP A 263 12.82 -2.66 15.91
N ASN A 264 13.21 -3.09 17.10
CA ASN A 264 14.36 -3.97 17.27
C ASN A 264 14.01 -5.41 16.90
N LYS A 265 12.85 -5.94 17.32
CA LYS A 265 12.52 -7.35 17.09
C LYS A 265 11.85 -7.62 15.75
N ALA A 266 10.85 -6.83 15.36
CA ALA A 266 10.14 -7.11 14.11
C ALA A 266 10.91 -6.61 12.89
N ILE A 267 11.43 -5.37 12.93
CA ILE A 267 12.10 -4.74 11.79
C ILE A 267 13.56 -5.18 11.71
N THR A 268 14.35 -4.91 12.75
CA THR A 268 15.80 -5.15 12.72
C THR A 268 16.13 -6.64 12.78
N ASP A 269 15.67 -7.35 13.82
CA ASP A 269 15.95 -8.78 13.98
C ASP A 269 15.14 -9.70 13.03
N GLY A 270 14.09 -9.18 12.41
CA GLY A 270 13.15 -9.97 11.60
C GLY A 270 13.23 -9.67 10.11
N MET A 271 12.95 -8.42 9.71
CA MET A 271 12.88 -8.02 8.31
C MET A 271 14.27 -7.85 7.66
N LEU A 272 15.22 -7.26 8.39
CA LEU A 272 16.57 -6.99 7.87
C LEU A 272 17.51 -8.20 7.86
N LYS A 273 17.19 -9.28 8.58
CA LYS A 273 17.97 -10.53 8.53
C LYS A 273 17.82 -11.30 7.21
N GLU A 274 16.81 -10.98 6.40
CA GLU A 274 16.63 -11.63 5.10
C GLU A 274 17.67 -11.16 4.08
N GLN A 275 17.69 -11.80 2.91
CA GLN A 275 18.51 -11.31 1.81
C GLN A 275 18.02 -9.91 1.36
N PRO A 276 18.93 -9.01 0.95
CA PRO A 276 18.57 -7.69 0.46
C PRO A 276 17.50 -7.75 -0.64
N GLY A 277 16.39 -7.05 -0.43
CA GLY A 277 15.23 -7.20 -1.30
C GLY A 277 14.00 -6.43 -0.83
N PRO A 278 12.78 -6.94 -1.08
CA PRO A 278 11.53 -6.24 -0.75
C PRO A 278 11.40 -5.87 0.72
N THR A 279 11.87 -6.74 1.63
CA THR A 279 11.83 -6.51 3.09
C THR A 279 12.70 -5.35 3.54
N HIS A 280 13.90 -5.21 2.96
CA HIS A 280 14.80 -4.09 3.20
C HIS A 280 14.20 -2.79 2.67
N TYR A 281 13.70 -2.79 1.43
CA TYR A 281 13.09 -1.59 0.85
C TYR A 281 11.86 -1.13 1.63
N MET A 282 11.04 -2.06 2.12
CA MET A 282 9.92 -1.70 3.00
C MET A 282 10.43 -1.13 4.33
N SER A 283 11.49 -1.68 4.92
CA SER A 283 12.10 -1.17 6.15
C SER A 283 12.65 0.25 5.97
N PHE A 284 13.26 0.55 4.82
CA PHE A 284 13.73 1.90 4.50
C PHE A 284 12.57 2.88 4.28
N ARG A 285 11.48 2.45 3.63
CA ARG A 285 10.26 3.27 3.53
C ARG A 285 9.62 3.51 4.89
N LEU A 286 9.64 2.50 5.75
CA LEU A 286 9.13 2.62 7.12
C LEU A 286 9.98 3.60 7.94
N LEU A 287 11.31 3.62 7.76
CA LEU A 287 12.19 4.64 8.32
C LEU A 287 11.76 6.06 7.89
N GLY A 288 11.54 6.28 6.59
CA GLY A 288 11.06 7.57 6.09
C GLY A 288 9.68 7.95 6.63
N GLY A 289 8.74 7.00 6.63
CA GLY A 289 7.39 7.20 7.19
C GLY A 289 7.34 7.36 8.71
N ALA A 290 8.38 6.95 9.42
CA ALA A 290 8.49 7.09 10.87
C ALA A 290 8.92 8.49 11.31
N LEU A 291 9.67 9.23 10.46
CA LEU A 291 10.22 10.55 10.81
C LEU A 291 9.21 11.51 11.47
N PRO A 292 7.99 11.73 10.94
CA PRO A 292 7.02 12.63 11.56
C PRO A 292 6.39 12.11 12.86
N LEU A 293 6.47 10.80 13.12
CA LEU A 293 5.78 10.15 14.23
C LEU A 293 6.64 10.04 15.50
N LEU A 294 7.96 10.03 15.34
CA LEU A 294 8.89 9.76 16.44
C LEU A 294 9.20 11.00 17.30
N SER A 295 9.55 10.76 18.55
CA SER A 295 10.15 11.76 19.44
C SER A 295 11.61 12.06 19.03
N ALA A 296 12.18 13.17 19.53
CA ALA A 296 13.57 13.52 19.21
C ALA A 296 14.59 12.46 19.68
N ALA A 297 14.34 11.79 20.81
CA ALA A 297 15.17 10.69 21.29
C ALA A 297 15.08 9.48 20.36
N GLN A 298 13.87 9.03 20.05
CA GLN A 298 13.65 7.91 19.13
C GLN A 298 14.21 8.17 17.74
N LEU A 299 14.15 9.41 17.23
CA LEU A 299 14.78 9.78 15.96
C LEU A 299 16.30 9.57 16.00
N LYS A 300 16.97 9.97 17.07
CA LYS A 300 18.43 9.77 17.23
C LYS A 300 18.77 8.28 17.26
N ASP A 301 18.00 7.48 17.98
CA ASP A 301 18.23 6.03 18.09
C ASP A 301 18.01 5.33 16.74
N VAL A 302 16.92 5.66 16.05
CA VAL A 302 16.56 5.06 14.76
C VAL A 302 17.56 5.45 13.65
N LEU A 303 17.99 6.72 13.63
CA LEU A 303 18.94 7.23 12.63
C LEU A 303 20.40 6.84 12.93
N SER A 304 20.69 6.31 14.12
CA SER A 304 21.98 5.68 14.44
C SER A 304 21.93 4.15 14.40
N GLY A 305 20.76 3.57 14.10
CA GLY A 305 20.52 2.13 14.13
C GLY A 305 20.83 1.39 12.83
N GLU A 306 20.61 0.08 12.87
CA GLU A 306 20.93 -0.87 11.79
C GLU A 306 20.13 -0.62 10.50
N VAL A 307 18.90 -0.13 10.59
CA VAL A 307 18.08 0.22 9.41
C VAL A 307 18.73 1.34 8.60
N MET A 308 19.23 2.38 9.28
CA MET A 308 19.90 3.51 8.64
C MET A 308 21.24 3.08 8.01
N MET A 309 21.97 2.20 8.66
CA MET A 309 23.20 1.61 8.14
C MET A 309 22.96 0.80 6.85
N ASN A 310 21.99 -0.11 6.87
CA ASN A 310 21.60 -0.89 5.70
C ASN A 310 21.07 -0.01 4.56
N TYR A 311 20.38 1.09 4.88
CA TYR A 311 19.99 2.09 3.90
C TYR A 311 21.23 2.72 3.24
N GLY A 312 22.24 3.11 4.00
CA GLY A 312 23.51 3.64 3.46
C GLY A 312 24.23 2.66 2.55
N GLU A 313 24.32 1.39 2.94
CA GLU A 313 24.87 0.33 2.10
C GLU A 313 24.10 0.17 0.78
N HIS A 314 22.77 0.26 0.84
CA HIS A 314 21.95 0.26 -0.36
C HIS A 314 22.24 1.47 -1.25
N VAL A 315 22.30 2.69 -0.71
CA VAL A 315 22.55 3.90 -1.51
C VAL A 315 23.89 3.82 -2.23
N VAL A 316 24.95 3.39 -1.54
CA VAL A 316 26.29 3.24 -2.16
C VAL A 316 26.29 2.13 -3.20
N SER A 317 25.68 0.98 -2.90
CA SER A 317 25.66 -0.15 -3.83
C SER A 317 24.73 0.05 -5.03
N ALA A 318 23.73 0.93 -4.92
CA ALA A 318 22.76 1.28 -5.97
C ALA A 318 23.27 2.35 -6.96
N GLN A 319 24.48 2.88 -6.77
CA GLN A 319 25.09 3.82 -7.72
C GLN A 319 25.41 3.17 -9.08
N LYS A 320 25.54 1.83 -9.12
CA LYS A 320 25.77 1.09 -10.36
C LYS A 320 24.58 1.22 -11.32
N PRO A 321 24.82 1.20 -12.65
CA PRO A 321 23.74 1.18 -13.64
C PRO A 321 22.79 -0.02 -13.41
N ASP A 322 21.51 0.17 -13.76
CA ASP A 322 20.44 -0.83 -13.68
C ASP A 322 19.98 -1.29 -12.28
N ARG A 323 20.46 -0.63 -11.22
CA ARG A 323 19.98 -0.90 -9.85
C ARG A 323 18.86 0.05 -9.45
N PHE A 324 17.91 -0.49 -8.68
CA PHE A 324 16.86 0.30 -8.06
C PHE A 324 17.46 1.29 -7.05
N LYS A 325 17.06 2.55 -7.12
CA LYS A 325 17.56 3.64 -6.26
C LYS A 325 16.44 4.11 -5.35
N LEU A 326 16.57 3.85 -4.06
CA LEU A 326 15.62 4.34 -3.04
C LEU A 326 15.95 5.76 -2.53
N ALA A 327 17.15 6.28 -2.81
CA ALA A 327 17.57 7.60 -2.33
C ALA A 327 16.60 8.75 -2.72
N PRO A 328 16.10 8.84 -3.97
CA PRO A 328 15.14 9.90 -4.32
C PRO A 328 13.81 9.81 -3.55
N GLU A 329 13.36 8.60 -3.21
CA GLU A 329 12.15 8.38 -2.40
C GLU A 329 12.38 8.84 -0.95
N MET A 330 13.56 8.53 -0.39
CA MET A 330 13.94 9.00 0.94
C MET A 330 14.07 10.53 1.00
N ASP A 331 14.60 11.17 -0.04
CA ASP A 331 14.71 12.62 -0.12
C ASP A 331 13.33 13.31 -0.04
N VAL A 332 12.29 12.70 -0.63
CA VAL A 332 10.91 13.17 -0.49
C VAL A 332 10.44 13.03 0.95
N PHE A 333 10.60 11.86 1.58
CA PHE A 333 10.21 11.67 2.99
C PHE A 333 10.88 12.68 3.93
N VAL A 334 12.18 12.94 3.75
CA VAL A 334 12.91 13.91 4.58
C VAL A 334 12.44 15.34 4.28
N SER A 335 12.23 15.69 3.01
CA SER A 335 11.78 17.06 2.67
C SER A 335 10.38 17.33 3.20
N ASP A 336 9.43 16.42 2.99
CA ASP A 336 8.06 16.52 3.51
C ASP A 336 8.05 16.62 5.04
N PHE A 337 8.89 15.82 5.71
CA PHE A 337 9.06 15.91 7.16
C PHE A 337 9.59 17.27 7.58
N LEU A 338 10.68 17.76 6.98
CA LEU A 338 11.27 19.04 7.37
C LEU A 338 10.33 20.21 7.10
N GLU A 339 9.59 20.17 6.00
CA GLU A 339 8.59 21.20 5.65
C GLU A 339 7.42 21.23 6.65
N GLY A 340 6.92 20.05 7.07
CA GLY A 340 5.84 19.93 8.03
C GLY A 340 6.25 20.05 9.50
N CYS A 341 7.53 19.86 9.84
CA CYS A 341 7.99 19.79 11.22
C CYS A 341 8.11 21.17 11.87
N GLN A 342 7.47 21.31 13.03
CA GLN A 342 7.55 22.53 13.82
C GLN A 342 8.69 22.54 14.86
N ASP A 343 9.19 21.36 15.19
CA ASP A 343 10.16 21.16 16.24
C ASP A 343 11.59 21.24 15.68
N SER A 344 12.36 22.24 16.15
CA SER A 344 13.73 22.48 15.71
C SER A 344 14.68 21.34 16.11
N ASP A 345 14.46 20.70 17.25
CA ASP A 345 15.31 19.60 17.74
C ASP A 345 15.11 18.35 16.91
N LYS A 346 13.87 18.08 16.48
CA LYS A 346 13.58 16.99 15.54
C LYS A 346 14.14 17.28 14.15
N GLN A 347 14.02 18.50 13.63
CA GLN A 347 14.65 18.89 12.36
C GLN A 347 16.17 18.67 12.43
N LEU A 348 16.81 19.11 13.51
CA LEU A 348 18.24 18.92 13.73
C LEU A 348 18.61 17.44 13.81
N ALA A 349 17.87 16.63 14.57
CA ALA A 349 18.13 15.19 14.72
C ALA A 349 18.10 14.47 13.35
N VAL A 350 17.13 14.79 12.49
CA VAL A 350 17.03 14.22 11.14
C VAL A 350 18.20 14.69 10.27
N MET A 351 18.50 15.98 10.25
CA MET A 351 19.60 16.52 9.45
C MET A 351 20.96 15.93 9.84
N VAL A 352 21.23 15.84 11.14
CA VAL A 352 22.46 15.26 11.68
C VAL A 352 22.51 13.77 11.40
N GLY A 353 21.42 13.03 11.60
CA GLY A 353 21.37 11.59 11.35
C GLY A 353 21.71 11.21 9.91
N PHE A 354 21.06 11.87 8.93
CA PHE A 354 21.38 11.64 7.51
C PHE A 354 22.77 12.13 7.10
N SER A 355 23.27 13.20 7.72
CA SER A 355 24.62 13.72 7.44
C SER A 355 25.72 12.92 8.13
N SER A 356 25.38 12.15 9.17
CA SER A 356 26.32 11.30 9.90
C SER A 356 26.51 9.93 9.25
N LEU A 357 25.56 9.49 8.42
CA LEU A 357 25.68 8.28 7.62
C LEU A 357 26.77 8.49 6.55
N SER A 358 27.88 7.78 6.68
CA SER A 358 29.07 7.98 5.85
C SER A 358 29.61 6.69 5.26
N ASN A 359 30.43 6.83 4.23
CA ASN A 359 31.23 5.76 3.63
C ASN A 359 32.64 6.29 3.44
N ARG A 360 33.60 5.79 4.23
CA ARG A 360 35.01 6.24 4.20
C ARG A 360 35.15 7.75 4.37
N GLY A 361 34.45 8.28 5.38
CA GLY A 361 34.45 9.71 5.73
C GLY A 361 33.61 10.61 4.82
N SER A 362 33.09 10.13 3.68
CA SER A 362 32.14 10.90 2.87
C SER A 362 30.70 10.63 3.31
N PRO A 363 29.93 11.64 3.76
CA PRO A 363 28.51 11.46 3.99
C PRO A 363 27.78 10.97 2.73
N VAL A 364 26.83 10.06 2.92
CA VAL A 364 26.01 9.48 1.84
C VAL A 364 25.02 10.52 1.29
N ALA A 365 24.55 11.43 2.14
CA ALA A 365 23.73 12.56 1.73
C ALA A 365 24.51 13.48 0.77
N PRO A 366 23.89 14.00 -0.30
CA PRO A 366 24.58 14.87 -1.25
C PRO A 366 24.95 16.20 -0.62
N SER A 367 26.12 16.76 -0.93
CA SER A 367 26.56 18.07 -0.42
C SER A 367 25.63 19.22 -0.83
N VAL A 368 24.97 19.08 -2.00
CA VAL A 368 23.86 19.92 -2.45
C VAL A 368 22.56 19.18 -2.19
N TRP A 369 21.87 19.52 -1.09
CA TRP A 369 20.64 18.84 -0.68
C TRP A 369 19.54 19.85 -0.42
N LYS A 370 18.50 19.81 -1.27
CA LYS A 370 17.40 20.79 -1.23
C LYS A 370 16.64 20.77 0.09
N ALA A 371 16.60 19.63 0.78
CA ALA A 371 15.94 19.46 2.08
C ALA A 371 16.31 20.55 3.11
N VAL A 372 17.54 21.07 3.04
CA VAL A 372 18.05 22.12 3.93
C VAL A 372 17.23 23.42 3.87
N GLN A 373 16.56 23.71 2.75
CA GLN A 373 15.75 24.92 2.58
C GLN A 373 14.53 24.96 3.53
N HIS A 374 14.08 23.79 3.99
CA HIS A 374 12.91 23.68 4.88
C HIS A 374 13.27 23.86 6.36
N LEU A 375 14.57 24.02 6.70
CA LEU A 375 14.99 24.22 8.08
C LEU A 375 14.50 25.57 8.63
N ARG A 376 14.02 25.51 9.87
CA ARG A 376 13.73 26.71 10.66
C ARG A 376 15.05 27.39 11.06
N PRO A 377 15.07 28.71 11.27
CA PRO A 377 16.30 29.44 11.60
C PRO A 377 17.10 28.84 12.77
N ALA A 378 16.42 28.45 13.86
CA ALA A 378 17.07 27.83 15.02
C ALA A 378 17.70 26.46 14.73
N ALA A 379 16.99 25.61 13.98
CA ALA A 379 17.50 24.31 13.55
C ALA A 379 18.68 24.47 12.57
N LEU A 380 18.58 25.43 11.65
CA LEU A 380 19.63 25.76 10.69
C LEU A 380 20.90 26.24 11.40
N GLN A 381 20.77 27.14 12.38
CA GLN A 381 21.91 27.63 13.17
C GLN A 381 22.60 26.48 13.91
N SER A 382 21.83 25.64 14.60
CA SER A 382 22.36 24.49 15.33
C SER A 382 23.03 23.46 14.40
N TYR A 383 22.47 23.28 13.20
CA TYR A 383 23.05 22.38 12.19
C TYR A 383 24.36 22.94 11.61
N VAL A 384 24.43 24.24 11.34
CA VAL A 384 25.66 24.91 10.91
C VAL A 384 26.73 24.85 11.99
N GLU A 385 26.37 25.04 13.26
CA GLU A 385 27.28 24.88 14.39
C GLU A 385 27.83 23.45 14.46
N TRP A 386 26.98 22.45 14.30
CA TRP A 386 27.40 21.05 14.21
C TRP A 386 28.39 20.81 13.05
N LEU A 387 28.11 21.36 11.85
CA LEU A 387 29.01 21.26 10.69
C LEU A 387 30.37 21.91 10.96
N LYS A 388 30.39 23.10 11.57
CA LYS A 388 31.64 23.80 11.95
C LYS A 388 32.45 22.98 12.95
N ASN A 389 31.79 22.45 13.97
CA ASN A 389 32.43 21.62 14.99
C ASN A 389 33.03 20.34 14.37
N MET A 390 32.29 19.66 13.49
CA MET A 390 32.80 18.50 12.75
C MET A 390 33.94 18.83 11.78
N PHE A 391 34.00 20.06 11.25
CA PHE A 391 35.11 20.49 10.40
C PHE A 391 36.40 20.76 11.20
N LEU A 392 36.26 21.52 12.29
CA LEU A 392 37.37 21.92 13.16
C LEU A 392 37.93 20.72 13.94
N GLN A 393 37.03 19.91 14.51
CA GLN A 393 37.35 18.70 15.27
C GLN A 393 36.56 17.50 14.72
N PRO A 394 37.06 16.83 13.67
CA PRO A 394 36.42 15.67 13.07
C PRO A 394 36.23 14.52 14.06
N GLN A 395 34.98 14.24 14.45
CA GLN A 395 34.61 13.14 15.34
C GLN A 395 34.13 11.93 14.52
N LEU A 396 35.06 11.22 13.88
CA LEU A 396 34.73 10.07 13.03
C LEU A 396 34.00 8.95 13.80
N ASP A 397 34.28 8.79 15.10
CA ASP A 397 33.64 7.76 15.94
C ASP A 397 32.13 8.02 16.16
N LYS A 398 31.66 9.24 15.92
CA LYS A 398 30.23 9.59 15.99
C LYS A 398 29.52 9.43 14.65
N LEU A 399 30.25 9.20 13.56
CA LEU A 399 29.67 8.96 12.25
C LEU A 399 29.25 7.50 12.14
N LEU A 400 28.12 7.26 11.48
CA LEU A 400 27.67 5.92 11.14
C LEU A 400 28.36 5.51 9.84
N ASP A 401 29.59 5.00 9.95
CA ASP A 401 30.38 4.57 8.78
C ASP A 401 30.08 3.13 8.36
N ILE A 402 29.41 2.99 7.21
CA ILE A 402 29.05 1.69 6.63
C ILE A 402 30.28 0.89 6.15
N SER A 403 31.44 1.54 6.00
CA SER A 403 32.67 0.87 5.53
C SER A 403 33.27 -0.07 6.59
N THR A 404 32.94 0.15 7.87
CA THR A 404 33.43 -0.63 9.02
C THR A 404 32.90 -2.06 9.06
N HIS A 405 31.72 -2.33 8.47
CA HIS A 405 31.15 -3.68 8.37
C HIS A 405 31.94 -4.62 7.44
N LYS A 406 32.72 -4.06 6.51
CA LYS A 406 33.63 -4.83 5.65
C LYS A 406 35.03 -4.78 6.24
N LYS A 407 35.31 -5.69 7.19
CA LYS A 407 36.63 -5.98 7.82
C LYS A 407 37.82 -5.31 7.10
N ASN A 408 38.08 -4.05 7.40
CA ASN A 408 39.31 -3.38 6.99
C ASN A 408 39.92 -2.75 8.23
N LYS A 409 41.02 -3.34 8.70
CA LYS A 409 41.87 -2.74 9.71
C LYS A 409 42.55 -1.53 9.07
N GLY A 410 41.97 -0.35 9.24
CA GLY A 410 42.49 0.89 8.66
C GLY A 410 43.69 1.44 9.44
N GLY A 411 44.79 1.66 8.72
CA GLY A 411 45.97 2.37 9.23
C GLY A 411 45.74 3.88 9.41
N LYS A 412 46.79 4.60 9.84
CA LYS A 412 46.74 6.04 10.12
C LYS A 412 46.34 6.86 8.87
N ASP A 413 46.87 6.48 7.70
CA ASP A 413 46.63 7.16 6.42
C ASP A 413 45.15 7.11 5.98
N GLN A 414 44.44 6.00 6.24
CA GLN A 414 43.01 5.90 5.92
C GLN A 414 42.15 6.84 6.78
N LYS A 415 42.56 7.15 8.01
CA LYS A 415 41.85 8.11 8.86
C LYS A 415 42.02 9.53 8.33
N GLU A 416 43.22 9.89 7.87
CA GLU A 416 43.50 11.19 7.26
C GLU A 416 42.69 11.40 5.98
N ASP A 417 42.60 10.38 5.12
CA ASP A 417 41.74 10.41 3.92
C ASP A 417 40.26 10.59 4.26
N CYS A 418 39.76 9.90 5.29
CA CYS A 418 38.37 10.04 5.74
C CYS A 418 38.08 11.46 6.27
N VAL A 419 39.02 12.03 7.03
CA VAL A 419 38.92 13.41 7.52
C VAL A 419 38.89 14.40 6.36
N PHE A 420 39.76 14.21 5.37
CA PHE A 420 39.81 15.06 4.18
C PHE A 420 38.47 15.02 3.41
N HIS A 421 37.94 13.83 3.16
CA HIS A 421 36.64 13.67 2.50
C HIS A 421 35.49 14.33 3.26
N LEU A 422 35.46 14.16 4.59
CA LEU A 422 34.44 14.78 5.43
C LEU A 422 34.51 16.30 5.35
N ARG A 423 35.71 16.86 5.52
CA ARG A 423 35.95 18.31 5.44
C ARG A 423 35.54 18.89 4.10
N LYS A 424 35.92 18.22 3.00
CA LYS A 424 35.52 18.59 1.64
C LYS A 424 33.99 18.61 1.49
N TRP A 425 33.30 17.60 2.00
CA TRP A 425 31.84 17.56 1.97
C TRP A 425 31.21 18.70 2.77
N ILE A 426 31.72 18.98 3.97
CA ILE A 426 31.21 20.06 4.85
C ILE A 426 31.35 21.42 4.17
N VAL A 427 32.49 21.68 3.53
CA VAL A 427 32.72 22.94 2.78
C VAL A 427 31.64 23.12 1.72
N PHE A 428 31.45 22.13 0.84
CA PHE A 428 30.40 22.22 -0.20
C PHE A 428 29.00 22.37 0.40
N ARG A 429 28.72 21.72 1.53
CA ARG A 429 27.44 21.86 2.25
C ARG A 429 27.23 23.28 2.75
N LEU A 430 28.23 23.88 3.38
CA LEU A 430 28.16 25.24 3.92
C LEU A 430 28.07 26.28 2.80
N THR A 431 28.85 26.13 1.72
CA THR A 431 28.74 26.96 0.52
C THR A 431 27.33 26.90 -0.05
N TYR A 432 26.74 25.72 -0.19
CA TYR A 432 25.36 25.58 -0.66
C TYR A 432 24.34 26.26 0.26
N ILE A 433 24.52 26.17 1.59
CA ILE A 433 23.66 26.87 2.55
C ILE A 433 23.75 28.39 2.35
N ILE A 434 24.94 28.94 2.14
CA ILE A 434 25.14 30.38 1.90
C ILE A 434 24.58 30.82 0.55
N ASP A 435 24.77 30.03 -0.51
CA ASP A 435 24.38 30.43 -1.87
C ASP A 435 22.87 30.24 -2.14
N ASN A 436 22.21 29.32 -1.44
CA ASN A 436 20.80 29.04 -1.69
C ASN A 436 19.87 30.09 -1.08
N HIS A 437 19.29 30.97 -1.90
CA HIS A 437 18.37 32.03 -1.47
C HIS A 437 17.07 31.55 -0.80
N GLN A 438 16.66 30.29 -1.01
CA GLN A 438 15.44 29.72 -0.40
C GLN A 438 15.62 29.33 1.07
N VAL A 439 16.86 29.20 1.54
CA VAL A 439 17.16 28.88 2.94
C VAL A 439 16.93 30.11 3.81
N LYS A 440 16.11 29.99 4.86
CA LYS A 440 15.79 31.06 5.80
C LYS A 440 16.98 31.37 6.71
N LYS A 441 17.89 32.22 6.22
CA LYS A 441 19.11 32.64 6.92
C LYS A 441 18.90 33.91 7.72
N GLN A 442 19.53 33.98 8.88
CA GLN A 442 19.77 35.24 9.58
C GLN A 442 21.11 35.83 9.10
N GLU A 443 21.23 37.15 9.06
CA GLU A 443 22.46 37.83 8.58
C GLU A 443 23.69 37.43 9.41
N ASP A 444 23.52 37.26 10.72
CA ASP A 444 24.58 36.81 11.64
C ASP A 444 25.15 35.43 11.24
N LEU A 445 24.30 34.52 10.77
CA LEU A 445 24.72 33.19 10.32
C LEU A 445 25.60 33.26 9.07
N ILE A 446 25.28 34.17 8.14
CA ILE A 446 26.04 34.36 6.90
C ILE A 446 27.45 34.90 7.23
N MET A 447 27.51 35.90 8.12
CA MET A 447 28.77 36.49 8.56
C MET A 447 29.63 35.49 9.33
N ASP A 448 29.03 34.67 10.18
CA ASP A 448 29.73 33.65 10.97
C ASP A 448 30.36 32.56 10.08
N VAL A 449 29.62 32.04 9.10
CA VAL A 449 30.16 31.02 8.17
C VAL A 449 31.25 31.62 7.26
N ALA A 450 31.07 32.85 6.76
CA ALA A 450 32.08 33.54 5.95
C ALA A 450 33.38 33.82 6.73
N SER A 451 33.27 34.14 8.03
CA SER A 451 34.44 34.32 8.91
C SER A 451 35.21 33.01 9.14
N THR A 452 34.48 31.90 9.23
CA THR A 452 35.04 30.55 9.40
C THR A 452 35.76 30.10 8.13
N ASP A 453 35.20 30.43 6.96
CA ASP A 453 35.83 30.17 5.65
C ASP A 453 37.17 30.88 5.49
N ARG A 454 37.17 32.17 5.79
CA ARG A 454 38.38 33.00 5.65
C ARG A 454 39.52 32.56 6.56
N THR A 455 39.20 32.04 7.75
CA THR A 455 40.19 31.72 8.79
C THR A 455 40.64 30.27 8.76
N HIS A 456 39.74 29.31 8.48
CA HIS A 456 40.02 27.88 8.72
C HIS A 456 39.90 26.97 7.49
N PHE A 457 39.03 27.26 6.50
CA PHE A 457 38.90 26.35 5.34
C PHE A 457 40.19 26.25 4.52
N LYS A 458 40.98 27.33 4.41
CA LYS A 458 42.28 27.33 3.72
C LYS A 458 43.43 26.66 4.49
N LEU A 459 43.29 26.44 5.79
CA LEU A 459 44.34 25.85 6.64
C LEU A 459 44.17 24.33 6.84
N HIS A 460 43.00 23.78 6.47
CA HIS A 460 42.57 22.43 6.86
C HIS A 460 42.11 21.55 5.68
N ILE A 461 42.08 22.12 4.48
CA ILE A 461 42.02 21.45 3.17
C ILE A 461 43.43 21.48 2.59
#